data_AF-A0A222MWC2-F1
#
_entry.id   AF-A0A222MWC2-F1
#
_cell.length_a   1.000
_cell.length_b   1.000
_cell.length_c   1.000
_cell.angle_alpha   90.00
_cell.angle_beta   90.00
_cell.angle_gamma   90.00
#
_symmetry.space_group_name_H-M   'P 1'
#
loop_
_entity.id
_entity.type
_entity.pdbx_description
1 polymer ?
#
loop_
_entity_poly.entity_id
_entity_poly.type
_entity_poly.pdbx_seq_one_letter_code
_entity_poly.pdbx_strand_id
1 'polypeptide(L)' 'MYERKNLTSLKIMQKAREFQDLELSSEALVNSLLAGELNKIDKDDKTALTRIINSLVEAKEKAKLSK' A
#
# COMPACT_ATOMS: atom_id res chain seq x y z
N MET A 1 10.75 -23.54 -17.71
CA MET A 1 9.72 -22.59 -18.19
C MET A 1 9.79 -21.39 -17.27
N TYR A 2 10.31 -20.24 -17.72
CA TYR A 2 10.42 -19.05 -16.85
C TYR A 2 9.06 -18.36 -16.81
N GLU A 3 8.37 -18.46 -15.66
CA GLU A 3 7.17 -17.66 -15.42
C GLU A 3 7.55 -16.18 -15.39
N ARG A 4 6.85 -15.38 -16.19
CA ARG A 4 7.04 -13.93 -16.26
C ARG A 4 6.43 -13.33 -14.99
N LYS A 5 7.25 -13.15 -13.96
CA LYS A 5 6.79 -12.63 -12.67
C LYS A 5 6.41 -11.14 -12.74
N ASN A 6 5.35 -10.77 -12.03
CA ASN A 6 4.92 -9.38 -11.91
C ASN A 6 5.85 -8.63 -10.95
N LEU A 7 6.67 -7.72 -11.49
CA LEU A 7 7.65 -6.96 -10.72
C LEU A 7 7.02 -6.13 -9.59
N THR A 8 5.80 -5.63 -9.78
CA THR A 8 5.08 -4.84 -8.77
C THR A 8 4.68 -5.73 -7.59
N SER A 9 4.16 -6.93 -7.86
CA SER A 9 3.81 -7.91 -6.82
C SER A 9 5.03 -8.29 -5.98
N LEU A 10 6.17 -8.54 -6.63
CA LEU A 10 7.43 -8.84 -5.93
C LEU A 10 7.89 -7.72 -5.00
N LYS A 11 7.77 -6.45 -5.43
CA LYS A 11 8.11 -5.28 -4.61
C LYS A 11 7.19 -5.13 -3.41
N ILE A 12 5.88 -5.35 -3.58
CA ILE A 12 4.90 -5.33 -2.49
C ILE A 12 5.23 -6.40 -1.46
N MET A 13 5.46 -7.65 -1.89
CA MET A 13 5.85 -8.74 -0.99
C MET A 13 7.19 -8.49 -0.28
N GLN A 14 8.15 -7.85 -0.96
CA GLN A 14 9.40 -7.44 -0.32
C GLN A 14 9.14 -6.43 0.81
N LYS A 15 8.31 -5.42 0.58
CA LYS A 15 7.94 -4.44 1.61
C LYS A 15 7.11 -5.04 2.73
N ALA A 16 6.15 -5.91 2.43
CA ALA A 16 5.37 -6.63 3.43
C ALA A 16 6.28 -7.36 4.42
N ARG A 17 7.32 -8.07 3.91
CA ARG A 17 8.34 -8.70 4.75
C ARG A 17 9.14 -7.73 5.61
N GLU A 18 9.50 -6.55 5.09
CA GLU A 18 10.19 -5.51 5.87
C GLU A 18 9.33 -5.02 7.05
N PHE A 19 8.00 -4.99 6.88
CA PHE A 19 7.04 -4.57 7.91
C PHE A 19 6.46 -5.72 8.74
N GLN A 20 6.94 -6.95 8.55
CA GLN A 20 6.40 -8.16 9.18
C GLN A 20 4.90 -8.39 8.89
N ASP A 21 4.42 -7.86 7.77
CA ASP A 21 3.07 -8.10 7.25
C ASP A 21 3.05 -9.45 6.50
N LEU A 22 2.49 -10.46 7.17
CA LEU A 22 2.37 -11.81 6.63
C LEU A 22 1.22 -11.95 5.64
N GLU A 23 0.21 -11.08 5.69
CA GLU A 23 -0.96 -11.17 4.80
C GLU A 23 -0.53 -10.87 3.36
N LEU A 24 0.30 -9.84 3.17
CA LEU A 24 0.81 -9.44 1.85
C LEU A 24 2.05 -10.22 1.40
N SER A 25 2.36 -11.37 2.03
CA SER A 25 3.47 -12.24 1.64
C SER A 25 3.14 -13.24 0.52
N SER A 26 1.86 -13.36 0.15
CA SER A 26 1.37 -14.28 -0.88
C SER A 26 1.34 -13.63 -2.27
N GLU A 27 2.11 -14.17 -3.21
CA GLU A 27 2.16 -13.68 -4.60
C GLU A 27 0.79 -13.76 -5.28
N ALA A 28 0.01 -14.82 -4.99
CA ALA A 28 -1.32 -15.00 -5.53
C ALA A 28 -2.31 -13.94 -5.03
N LEU A 29 -2.29 -13.65 -3.72
CA LEU A 29 -3.14 -12.62 -3.14
C LEU A 29 -2.78 -11.25 -3.70
N VAL A 30 -1.50 -10.88 -3.69
CA VAL A 30 -1.06 -9.57 -4.19
C VAL A 30 -1.41 -9.39 -5.67
N ASN A 31 -1.25 -10.44 -6.50
CA ASN A 31 -1.68 -10.38 -7.89
C ASN A 31 -3.20 -10.22 -8.04
N SER A 32 -4.01 -10.88 -7.19
CA SER A 32 -5.47 -10.71 -7.22
C SER A 32 -5.90 -9.29 -6.81
N LEU A 33 -5.23 -8.70 -5.81
CA LEU A 33 -5.49 -7.33 -5.36
C LEU A 33 -5.09 -6.32 -6.44
N LEU A 34 -3.98 -6.55 -7.15
CA LEU A 34 -3.54 -5.70 -8.26
C LEU A 34 -4.45 -5.80 -9.49
N ALA A 35 -5.08 -6.95 -9.70
CA ALA A 35 -6.02 -7.17 -10.81
C ALA A 35 -7.46 -6.74 -10.46
N GLY A 36 -7.76 -6.53 -9.17
CA GLY A 36 -9.07 -6.12 -8.70
C GLY A 36 -9.43 -4.71 -9.16
N GLU A 37 -10.70 -4.51 -9.52
CA GLU A 37 -11.24 -3.18 -9.77
C GLU A 37 -11.39 -2.44 -8.44
N LEU A 38 -10.76 -1.27 -8.35
CA LEU A 38 -10.95 -0.40 -7.20
C LEU A 38 -12.31 0.26 -7.30
N ASN A 39 -13.22 -0.14 -6.40
CA ASN A 39 -14.50 0.54 -6.24
C ASN A 39 -14.27 2.03 -5.96
N LYS A 40 -15.08 2.89 -6.57
CA LYS A 40 -15.06 4.32 -6.25
C LYS A 40 -15.42 4.48 -4.78
N ILE A 41 -14.51 5.11 -4.05
CA ILE A 41 -14.74 5.58 -2.69
C ILE A 41 -15.78 6.70 -2.76
N ASP A 42 -16.77 6.68 -1.88
CA ASP A 42 -17.75 7.76 -1.77
C ASP A 42 -17.06 9.11 -1.46
N LYS A 43 -17.72 10.23 -1.80
CA LYS A 43 -17.17 11.56 -1.60
C LYS A 43 -16.84 11.85 -0.14
N ASP A 44 -17.66 11.39 0.79
CA ASP A 44 -17.46 11.66 2.22
C ASP A 44 -16.29 10.85 2.76
N ASP A 45 -16.24 9.55 2.43
CA ASP A 45 -15.12 8.65 2.76
C ASP A 45 -13.80 9.15 2.16
N LYS A 46 -13.83 9.62 0.91
CA LYS A 46 -12.65 10.19 0.25
C LYS A 46 -12.14 11.41 1.00
N THR A 47 -13.05 12.27 1.48
CA THR A 47 -12.69 13.47 2.23
C THR A 47 -12.07 13.09 3.58
N ALA A 48 -12.65 12.12 4.28
CA ALA A 48 -12.12 11.61 5.55
C ALA A 48 -10.72 10.98 5.38
N LEU A 49 -10.55 10.11 4.38
CA LEU A 49 -9.26 9.48 4.08
C LEU A 49 -8.20 10.51 3.70
N THR A 50 -8.56 11.50 2.88
CA THR A 50 -7.64 12.58 2.49
C THR A 50 -7.15 13.34 3.71
N ARG A 51 -8.05 13.65 4.66
CA ARG A 51 -7.69 14.34 5.90
C ARG A 51 -6.71 13.52 6.74
N ILE A 52 -6.98 12.22 6.93
CA ILE A 52 -6.11 11.32 7.70
C ILE A 52 -4.73 11.23 7.05
N ILE A 53 -4.67 11.00 5.73
CA ILE A 53 -3.40 10.91 4.99
C ILE A 53 -2.61 12.21 5.13
N ASN A 54 -3.24 13.37 4.96
CA ASN A 54 -2.56 14.66 5.12
C ASN A 54 -2.02 14.85 6.54
N SER A 55 -2.79 14.48 7.57
CA SER A 55 -2.31 14.54 8.96
C SER A 55 -1.09 13.64 9.21
N LEU A 56 -1.07 12.44 8.61
CA LEU A 56 0.09 11.53 8.71
C LEU A 56 1.32 12.10 7.99
N VAL A 57 1.13 12.71 6.82
CA VAL A 57 2.20 13.39 6.07
C VAL A 57 2.77 14.54 6.89
N GLU A 58 1.92 15.40 7.45
CA GLU A 58 2.35 16.51 8.30
C GLU A 58 3.10 16.03 9.55
N ALA A 59 2.61 15.00 10.22
CA ALA A 59 3.26 14.43 11.40
C ALA A 59 4.66 13.88 11.06
N LYS A 60 4.79 13.19 9.92
CA LYS A 60 6.08 12.70 9.41
C LYS A 60 7.04 13.85 9.10
N GLU A 61 6.60 14.90 8.43
CA GLU A 61 7.47 16.03 8.09
C GLU A 61 7.90 16.81 9.34
N LYS A 62 7.01 17.02 10.32
CA LYS A 62 7.38 17.56 11.64
C LYS A 62 8.42 16.70 12.36
N ALA A 63 8.26 15.38 12.34
CA ALA A 63 9.22 14.45 12.95
C ALA A 63 10.60 14.50 12.29
N LYS A 64 10.67 14.73 10.97
CA LYS A 64 11.94 14.94 10.26
C LYS A 64 12.61 16.28 10.58
N LEU A 65 11.83 17.34 10.77
CA LEU A 65 12.32 18.68 11.09
C LEU A 65 12.77 18.82 12.56
N SER A 66 12.39 17.88 13.42
CA SER A 66 12.77 17.82 14.84
C SER A 66 14.12 17.13 15.10
N LYS A 67 14.96 16.98 14.08
CA LYS A 67 16.29 16.33 14.15
C LYS A 67 17.42 17.31 13.90
#